data_AF-A0A7S1PVS7-F1
#
_entry.id   AF-A0A7S1PVS7-F1
#
_cell.length_a   1.000
_cell.length_b   1.000
_cell.length_c   1.000
_cell.angle_alpha   90.00
_cell.angle_beta   90.00
_cell.angle_gamma   90.00
#
_symmetry.space_group_name_H-M   'P 1'
#
loop_
_entity.id
_entity.type
_entity.pdbx_description
1 polymer ?
#
loop_
_entity_poly.entity_id
_entity_poly.type
_entity_poly.pdbx_seq_one_letter_code
_entity_poly.pdbx_strand_id
1 'polypeptide(L)'
;GGSKVHNFISLAGPQQGVFGVPDFNALCPDYECPWIAKLMSEWAEKGWTEPLFQKYLSFAQYWKNPLDYPLYLNTSSYLPDINNERAAKNTQYRANMVAMTGNLTLVMATEDH
;
A
#
# COMPACT_ATOMS: atom_id res chain seq x y z
N GLY A 1 -19.31 -11.85 -21.73
CA GLY A 1 -18.40 -10.72 -21.48
C GLY A 1 -18.63 -10.22 -20.08
N GLY A 2 -17.59 -10.12 -19.25
CA GLY A 2 -17.73 -9.70 -17.85
C GLY A 2 -18.19 -8.24 -17.71
N SER A 3 -18.91 -7.95 -16.63
CA SER A 3 -19.31 -6.58 -16.28
C SER A 3 -18.07 -5.71 -16.07
N LYS A 4 -18.12 -4.48 -16.58
CA LYS A 4 -17.03 -3.50 -16.45
C LYS A 4 -17.34 -2.55 -15.30
N VAL A 5 -16.30 -2.12 -14.58
CA VAL A 5 -16.43 -1.04 -13.58
C VAL A 5 -16.83 0.24 -14.32
N HIS A 6 -17.90 0.89 -13.85
CA HIS A 6 -18.33 2.18 -14.39
C HIS A 6 -17.51 3.31 -13.75
N ASN A 7 -17.73 3.56 -12.46
CA ASN A 7 -16.96 4.55 -11.70
C ASN A 7 -16.06 3.86 -10.67
N PHE A 8 -14.83 4.37 -10.53
CA PHE A 8 -13.93 4.04 -9.43
C PHE A 8 -13.75 5.28 -8.56
N ILE A 9 -14.17 5.19 -7.31
CA ILE A 9 -14.06 6.28 -6.33
C ILE A 9 -13.11 5.81 -5.24
N SER A 10 -11.93 6.42 -5.14
CA SER A 10 -10.99 6.22 -4.04
C SER A 10 -11.14 7.34 -3.03
N LEU A 11 -11.45 6.97 -1.79
CA LEU A 11 -11.54 7.88 -0.67
C LEU A 11 -10.29 7.74 0.18
N ALA A 12 -9.39 8.73 0.13
CA ALA A 12 -8.13 8.78 0.88
C ALA A 12 -7.26 7.50 0.75
N GLY A 13 -7.28 6.87 -0.42
CA GLY A 13 -6.54 5.62 -0.64
C GLY A 13 -5.04 5.84 -0.88
N PRO A 14 -4.14 5.00 -0.33
CA PRO A 14 -2.70 5.10 -0.54
C PRO A 14 -2.29 4.52 -1.91
N GLN A 15 -2.74 5.14 -3.00
CA GLN A 15 -2.52 4.63 -4.38
C GLN A 15 -1.02 4.55 -4.77
N GLN A 16 -0.17 5.32 -4.10
CA GLN A 16 1.30 5.26 -4.23
C GLN A 16 1.98 4.62 -3.02
N GLY A 17 1.23 3.88 -2.21
CA GLY A 17 1.72 3.32 -0.96
C GLY A 17 1.91 4.37 0.11
N VAL A 18 2.51 3.94 1.22
CA VAL A 18 2.86 4.79 2.36
C VAL A 18 4.33 4.61 2.72
N PHE A 19 4.92 5.69 3.24
CA PHE A 19 6.23 5.67 3.87
C PHE A 19 6.19 6.54 5.12
N GLY A 20 6.23 5.88 6.27
CA GLY A 20 6.03 6.51 7.56
C GLY A 20 5.31 5.54 8.48
N VAL A 21 5.79 5.40 9.71
CA VAL A 21 5.15 4.52 10.69
C VAL A 21 3.73 5.05 10.91
N PRO A 22 2.66 4.26 10.67
CA PRO A 22 1.32 4.66 11.08
C PRO A 22 1.38 5.08 12.55
N ASP A 23 0.59 6.07 12.97
CA ASP A 23 0.47 6.32 14.40
C ASP A 23 -0.19 5.08 15.03
N PHE A 24 0.63 4.14 15.50
CA PHE A 24 0.16 2.91 16.10
C PHE A 24 -0.54 3.17 17.43
N ASN A 25 -0.46 4.39 17.98
CA ASN A 25 -1.32 4.80 19.09
C ASN A 25 -2.79 4.83 18.66
N ALA A 26 -3.12 5.07 17.39
CA ALA A 26 -4.48 4.97 16.87
C ALA A 26 -5.04 3.53 16.90
N LEU A 27 -4.18 2.51 16.86
CA LEU A 27 -4.59 1.11 17.04
C LEU A 27 -4.92 0.78 18.50
N CYS A 28 -4.42 1.57 19.45
CA CYS A 28 -4.54 1.35 20.89
C CYS A 28 -4.66 2.69 21.65
N PRO A 29 -5.82 3.37 21.55
CA PRO A 29 -6.03 4.70 22.14
C PRO A 29 -6.05 4.70 23.68
N ASP A 30 -6.34 3.56 24.31
CA ASP A 30 -6.36 3.40 25.76
C ASP A 30 -5.10 2.66 26.23
N TYR A 31 -4.30 3.37 27.03
CA TYR A 31 -3.13 2.99 27.82
C TYR A 31 -2.69 1.50 27.76
N GLU A 32 -1.42 1.29 27.35
CA GLU A 32 -0.64 0.02 27.32
C GLU A 32 -0.56 -0.74 25.97
N CYS A 33 0.02 -0.10 24.95
CA CYS A 33 0.74 -0.84 23.88
C CYS A 33 2.19 -0.37 23.61
N PRO A 34 3.01 -0.02 24.63
CA PRO A 34 4.39 0.40 24.38
C PRO A 34 5.22 -0.70 23.70
N TRP A 35 4.92 -1.97 23.94
CA TRP A 35 5.67 -3.08 23.34
C TRP A 35 5.28 -3.36 21.89
N ILE A 36 4.01 -3.25 21.50
CA ILE A 36 3.59 -3.44 20.09
C ILE A 36 4.09 -2.28 19.24
N ALA A 37 3.91 -1.03 19.70
CA ALA A 37 4.40 0.14 18.98
C ALA A 37 5.93 0.10 18.83
N LYS A 38 6.65 -0.29 19.90
CA LYS A 38 8.11 -0.48 19.86
C LYS A 38 8.52 -1.65 18.97
N LEU A 39 7.87 -2.81 19.06
CA LEU A 39 8.14 -3.97 18.21
C LEU A 39 7.92 -3.65 16.73
N MET A 40 6.82 -2.96 16.41
CA MET A 40 6.49 -2.54 15.06
C MET A 40 7.45 -1.47 14.54
N SER A 41 7.94 -0.57 15.41
CA SER A 41 8.98 0.40 15.06
C SER A 41 10.33 -0.29 14.79
N GLU A 42 10.75 -1.22 15.64
CA GLU A 42 11.97 -2.03 15.45
C GLU A 42 11.88 -2.93 14.21
N TRP A 43 10.68 -3.41 13.86
CA TRP A 43 10.44 -4.21 12.66
C TRP A 43 10.33 -3.36 11.39
N ALA A 44 9.81 -2.13 11.50
CA ALA A 44 9.85 -1.16 10.41
C ALA A 44 11.29 -0.85 9.99
N GLU A 45 12.22 -0.76 10.95
CA GLU A 45 13.66 -0.60 10.69
C GLU A 45 14.29 -1.80 9.98
N LYS A 46 13.85 -3.03 10.29
CA LYS A 46 14.30 -4.26 9.63
C LYS A 46 13.66 -4.49 8.25
N GLY A 47 12.71 -3.64 7.87
CA GLY A 47 12.05 -3.63 6.57
C GLY A 47 10.81 -4.52 6.54
N TRP A 48 9.68 -3.95 6.15
CA TRP A 48 8.42 -4.67 5.85
C TRP A 48 8.54 -5.66 4.67
N THR A 49 9.75 -5.90 4.19
CA THR A 49 10.14 -6.62 3.00
C THR A 49 10.29 -8.12 3.25
N GLU A 50 10.30 -8.55 4.51
CA GLU A 50 10.36 -9.98 4.88
C GLU A 50 9.13 -10.76 4.35
N PRO A 51 9.30 -11.98 3.80
CA PRO A 51 8.22 -12.76 3.21
C PRO A 51 7.05 -13.02 4.15
N LEU A 52 7.31 -13.19 5.45
CA LEU A 52 6.26 -13.38 6.45
C LEU A 52 5.36 -12.13 6.56
N PHE A 53 5.93 -10.93 6.57
CA PHE A 53 5.15 -9.69 6.62
C PHE A 53 4.37 -9.48 5.33
N GLN A 54 5.01 -9.68 4.17
CA GLN A 54 4.34 -9.60 2.87
C GLN A 54 3.19 -10.62 2.73
N LYS A 55 3.23 -11.73 3.45
CA LYS A 55 2.18 -12.75 3.44
C LYS A 55 1.03 -12.47 4.41
N TYR A 56 1.34 -11.99 5.62
CA TYR A 56 0.36 -11.89 6.71
C TYR A 56 -0.12 -10.46 7.00
N LEU A 57 0.60 -9.43 6.57
CA LEU A 57 0.31 -8.03 6.90
C LEU A 57 0.01 -7.25 5.62
N SER A 58 -1.26 -6.85 5.45
CA SER A 58 -1.69 -6.11 4.25
C SER A 58 -0.95 -4.78 4.08
N PHE A 59 -0.64 -4.09 5.17
CA PHE A 59 0.09 -2.82 5.12
C PHE A 59 1.54 -2.96 4.65
N ALA A 60 2.17 -4.10 4.88
CA ALA A 60 3.49 -4.39 4.32
C ALA A 60 3.45 -4.43 2.79
N GLN A 61 2.34 -4.89 2.21
CA GLN A 61 2.18 -5.05 0.76
C GLN A 61 2.07 -3.72 0.00
N TYR A 62 1.70 -2.63 0.69
CA TYR A 62 1.69 -1.27 0.14
C TYR A 62 2.69 -0.32 0.82
N TRP A 63 3.59 -0.85 1.65
CA TRP A 63 4.71 -0.07 2.15
C TRP A 63 5.69 0.21 1.01
N LYS A 64 6.02 1.49 0.80
CA LYS A 64 6.90 1.93 -0.28
C LYS A 64 8.05 2.72 0.29
N ASN A 65 9.19 2.07 0.56
CA ASN A 65 10.39 2.76 1.05
C ASN A 65 11.11 3.48 -0.10
N PRO A 66 11.09 4.83 -0.18
CA PRO A 66 11.80 5.55 -1.23
C PRO A 66 13.31 5.54 -1.03
N LEU A 67 13.80 5.30 0.18
CA LEU A 67 15.23 5.28 0.51
C LEU A 67 15.92 4.00 0.01
N ASP A 68 15.16 2.91 -0.14
CA ASP A 68 15.63 1.65 -0.73
C ASP A 68 14.59 1.11 -1.73
N TYR A 69 14.43 1.87 -2.82
CA TYR A 69 13.50 1.55 -3.90
C TYR A 69 13.78 0.19 -4.58
N PRO A 70 15.04 -0.23 -4.83
CA PRO A 70 15.33 -1.55 -5.38
C PRO A 70 14.83 -2.69 -4.48
N LEU A 71 15.02 -2.59 -3.16
CA LEU A 71 14.50 -3.58 -2.22
C LEU A 71 12.97 -3.64 -2.30
N TYR A 72 12.30 -2.48 -2.26
CA TYR A 72 10.85 -2.38 -2.42
C TYR A 72 10.34 -3.09 -3.69
N LEU A 73 10.95 -2.83 -4.85
CA LEU A 73 10.56 -3.46 -6.12
C LEU A 73 10.71 -4.99 -6.08
N ASN A 74 11.74 -5.49 -5.40
CA ASN A 74 12.06 -6.92 -5.37
C ASN A 74 11.23 -7.71 -4.35
N THR A 75 10.82 -7.09 -3.25
CA THR A 75 10.21 -7.81 -2.12
C THR A 75 8.71 -7.55 -1.94
N SER A 76 8.21 -6.37 -2.32
CA SER A 76 6.79 -6.03 -2.13
C SER A 76 5.91 -6.89 -3.05
N SER A 77 4.96 -7.63 -2.49
CA SER A 77 4.18 -8.63 -3.24
C SER A 77 3.03 -8.03 -4.06
N TYR A 78 2.64 -6.77 -3.81
CA TYR A 78 1.41 -6.19 -4.35
C TYR A 78 1.62 -4.86 -5.05
N LEU A 79 2.01 -3.79 -4.33
CA LEU A 79 2.00 -2.44 -4.88
C LEU A 79 2.83 -2.27 -6.17
N PRO A 80 4.09 -2.75 -6.28
CA PRO A 80 4.86 -2.61 -7.51
C PRO A 80 4.33 -3.49 -8.66
N ASP A 81 3.54 -4.53 -8.36
CA ASP A 81 2.88 -5.37 -9.36
C ASP A 81 1.71 -4.62 -9.99
N ILE A 82 0.75 -4.17 -9.18
CA ILE A 82 -0.44 -3.47 -9.67
C ILE A 82 -0.10 -2.12 -10.33
N ASN A 83 0.96 -1.45 -9.87
CA ASN A 83 1.43 -0.19 -10.43
C ASN A 83 2.35 -0.34 -11.63
N ASN A 84 2.65 -1.57 -12.08
CA ASN A 84 3.59 -1.82 -13.19
C ASN A 84 4.96 -1.14 -13.00
N GLU A 85 5.47 -1.13 -11.76
CA GLU A 85 6.73 -0.45 -11.41
C GLU A 85 7.96 -1.30 -11.74
N ARG A 86 7.77 -2.61 -11.95
CA ARG A 86 8.82 -3.53 -12.40
C ARG A 86 9.09 -3.41 -13.89
N ALA A 87 10.24 -3.93 -14.33
CA ALA A 87 10.62 -3.97 -15.73
C ALA A 87 9.62 -4.75 -16.59
N ALA A 88 9.16 -5.90 -16.11
CA ALA A 88 8.06 -6.65 -16.72
C ALA A 88 6.71 -6.01 -16.35
N LYS A 89 5.94 -5.63 -17.36
CA LYS A 89 4.65 -4.96 -17.20
C LYS A 89 3.50 -5.89 -17.59
N ASN A 90 2.44 -5.88 -16.81
CA ASN A 90 1.18 -6.54 -17.12
C ASN A 90 0.27 -5.60 -17.92
N THR A 91 0.17 -5.84 -19.22
CA THR A 91 -0.67 -5.05 -20.14
C THR A 91 -2.16 -5.17 -19.84
N GLN A 92 -2.59 -6.25 -19.19
CA GLN A 92 -3.99 -6.46 -18.80
C GLN A 92 -4.43 -5.49 -17.70
N TYR A 93 -3.54 -5.13 -16.76
CA TYR A 93 -3.86 -4.13 -15.73
C TYR A 93 -4.21 -2.79 -16.37
N ARG A 94 -3.37 -2.33 -17.30
CA ARG A 94 -3.66 -1.12 -18.08
C ARG A 94 -4.97 -1.27 -18.86
N ALA A 95 -5.15 -2.38 -19.57
CA ALA A 95 -6.35 -2.62 -20.38
C ALA A 95 -7.64 -2.58 -19.55
N ASN A 96 -7.62 -3.14 -18.33
CA ASN A 96 -8.76 -3.14 -17.42
C ASN A 96 -9.06 -1.73 -16.87
N MET A 97 -8.02 -0.99 -16.46
CA MET A 97 -8.19 0.37 -15.95
C MET A 97 -8.74 1.32 -17.01
N VAL A 98 -8.24 1.25 -18.26
CA VAL A 98 -8.75 2.09 -19.35
C VAL A 98 -10.12 1.64 -19.88
N ALA A 99 -10.54 0.41 -19.58
CA ALA A 99 -11.83 -0.11 -19.98
C ALA A 99 -12.99 0.37 -19.08
N MET A 100 -12.70 1.08 -17.99
CA MET A 100 -13.72 1.75 -17.18
C MET A 100 -14.52 2.71 -18.05
N THR A 101 -15.84 2.71 -17.89
CA THR A 101 -16.75 3.49 -18.76
C THR A 101 -17.14 4.85 -18.18
N GLY A 102 -16.94 5.06 -16.88
CA GLY A 102 -17.18 6.30 -16.17
C GLY A 102 -15.87 6.91 -15.67
N ASN A 103 -15.88 7.43 -14.44
CA ASN A 103 -14.81 8.26 -13.90
C ASN A 103 -13.88 7.53 -12.93
N LEU A 104 -12.60 7.93 -12.94
CA LEU A 104 -11.64 7.71 -11.87
C LEU A 104 -11.65 8.96 -10.97
N THR A 105 -12.23 8.85 -9.77
CA THR A 105 -12.28 9.93 -8.77
C THR A 105 -11.36 9.61 -7.61
N LEU A 106 -10.44 10.52 -7.31
CA LEU A 106 -9.53 10.43 -6.17
C LEU A 106 -9.85 11.56 -5.20
N VAL A 107 -10.29 11.19 -4.00
CA VAL A 107 -10.56 12.12 -2.90
C VAL A 107 -9.41 12.03 -1.91
N MET A 108 -8.91 13.18 -1.48
CA MET A 108 -7.86 13.33 -0.47
C MET A 108 -8.43 14.06 0.74
N ALA A 109 -8.10 13.62 1.95
CA ALA A 109 -8.32 14.39 3.16
C ALA A 109 -7.18 15.43 3.31
N THR A 110 -7.53 16.70 3.51
CA THR A 110 -6.54 17.77 3.76
C THR A 110 -5.96 17.69 5.17
N GLU A 111 -6.70 17.07 6.09
CA GLU A 111 -6.32 16.76 7.45
C GLU A 111 -6.58 15.27 7.64
N ASP A 112 -5.50 14.48 7.59
CA ASP A 112 -5.52 13.04 7.83
C ASP A 112 -4.84 12.82 9.19
N HIS A 113 -5.57 12.22 10.14
CA HIS A 113 -5.17 12.07 11.54
C HIS A 113 -4.53 10.71 11.81
#